data_AF-L2FFW0-F1
#
_entry.id   AF-L2FFW0-F1
#
_cell.length_a   1.000
_cell.length_b   1.000
_cell.length_c   1.000
_cell.angle_alpha   90.00
_cell.angle_beta   90.00
_cell.angle_gamma   90.00
#
_symmetry.space_group_name_H-M   'P 1'
#
loop_
_entity.id
_entity.type
_entity.pdbx_description
1 polymer ?
#
loop_
_entity_poly.entity_id
_entity_poly.type
_entity_poly.pdbx_seq_one_letter_code
_entity_poly.pdbx_strand_id
1 'polypeptide(L)'
;MPRRRKPPRPGALGELPPLRIAQIAALQGLYYAGALVLMLFTALVAGTRFSMELVFGWEAVRGDTTQGWLSAFVWVLDGGLCMAVAIIVLIGRSKLVPDFALTMHGLHLVVSSLYTGRVPRNMM
;
A
#
# COMPACT_ATOMS: atom_id res chain seq x y z
N MET A 1 -2.59 10.72 -49.87
CA MET A 1 -1.99 9.52 -49.21
C MET A 1 -2.61 9.37 -47.83
N PRO A 2 -3.26 8.23 -47.50
CA PRO A 2 -3.80 8.01 -46.16
C PRO A 2 -2.63 7.86 -45.18
N ARG A 3 -2.58 8.74 -44.17
CA ARG A 3 -1.50 8.80 -43.17
C ARG A 3 -1.56 7.52 -42.34
N ARG A 4 -0.60 6.60 -42.54
CA ARG A 4 -0.48 5.34 -41.80
C ARG A 4 -0.42 5.64 -40.30
N ARG A 5 -1.49 5.34 -39.56
CA ARG A 5 -1.54 5.54 -38.11
C ARG A 5 -0.44 4.68 -37.49
N LYS A 6 0.50 5.34 -36.81
CA LYS A 6 1.61 4.67 -36.12
C LYS A 6 1.00 3.69 -35.11
N PRO A 7 1.45 2.42 -35.03
CA PRO A 7 0.93 1.48 -34.05
C PRO A 7 1.06 2.09 -32.64
N PRO A 8 0.07 1.88 -31.75
CA PRO A 8 0.13 2.38 -30.38
C PRO A 8 1.44 1.96 -29.74
N ARG A 9 2.09 2.90 -29.02
CA ARG A 9 3.31 2.59 -28.27
C ARG A 9 3.04 1.39 -27.34
N PRO A 10 3.97 0.43 -27.22
CA PRO A 10 3.81 -0.69 -26.28
C PRO A 10 3.44 -0.18 -24.88
N GLY A 11 2.22 -0.51 -24.44
CA GLY A 11 1.62 -0.08 -23.17
C GLY A 11 0.72 1.17 -23.22
N ALA A 12 0.33 1.64 -24.40
CA ALA A 12 -0.77 2.61 -24.57
C ALA A 12 -2.13 2.06 -24.06
N LEU A 13 -2.32 0.74 -24.01
CA LEU A 13 -3.51 0.10 -23.44
C LEU A 13 -3.60 0.28 -21.92
N GLY A 14 -2.45 0.39 -21.23
CA GLY A 14 -2.35 0.74 -19.81
C GLY A 14 -2.68 2.20 -19.49
N GLU A 15 -2.83 3.04 -20.51
CA GLU A 15 -3.08 4.48 -20.35
C GLU A 15 -4.56 4.85 -20.41
N LEU A 16 -5.44 3.86 -20.60
CA LEU A 16 -6.88 4.08 -20.54
C LEU A 16 -7.29 4.50 -19.11
N PRO A 17 -7.97 5.64 -18.94
CA PRO A 17 -8.40 6.15 -17.63
C PRO A 17 -9.06 5.11 -16.71
N PRO A 18 -9.99 4.23 -17.18
CA PRO A 18 -10.64 3.27 -16.30
C PRO A 18 -9.70 2.15 -15.83
N LEU A 19 -8.72 1.75 -16.64
CA LEU A 19 -7.82 0.65 -16.31
C LEU A 19 -6.83 1.05 -15.20
N ARG A 20 -6.38 2.32 -15.19
CA ARG A 20 -5.52 2.84 -14.12
C ARG A 20 -6.23 2.88 -12.77
N ILE A 21 -7.50 3.30 -12.75
CA ILE A 21 -8.29 3.32 -11.50
C ILE A 21 -8.44 1.89 -10.97
N ALA A 22 -8.70 0.92 -11.83
CA ALA A 22 -8.76 -0.50 -11.46
C ALA A 22 -7.42 -1.01 -10.90
N GLN A 23 -6.28 -0.61 -11.48
CA GLN A 23 -4.96 -0.96 -10.97
C GLN A 23 -4.69 -0.38 -9.58
N ILE A 24 -5.04 0.89 -9.36
CA ILE A 24 -4.92 1.54 -8.04
C ILE A 24 -5.81 0.81 -7.02
N ALA A 25 -7.07 0.52 -7.37
CA ALA A 25 -8.00 -0.20 -6.51
C ALA A 25 -7.49 -1.62 -6.18
N ALA A 26 -6.95 -2.34 -7.16
CA ALA A 26 -6.38 -3.67 -6.97
C ALA A 26 -5.15 -3.63 -6.05
N LEU A 27 -4.27 -2.65 -6.24
CA LEU A 27 -3.12 -2.44 -5.36
C LEU A 27 -3.54 -2.09 -3.93
N GLN A 28 -4.57 -1.27 -3.75
CA GLN A 28 -5.09 -1.00 -2.40
C GLN A 28 -5.71 -2.24 -1.77
N GLY A 29 -6.45 -3.05 -2.54
CA GLY A 29 -6.98 -4.31 -2.05
C GLY A 29 -5.87 -5.25 -1.58
N LEU A 30 -4.81 -5.40 -2.37
CA LEU A 30 -3.65 -6.23 -2.02
C LEU A 30 -2.90 -5.70 -0.81
N TYR A 31 -2.71 -4.38 -0.72
CA TYR A 31 -2.04 -3.73 0.41
C TYR A 31 -2.80 -4.00 1.73
N TYR A 32 -4.11 -3.76 1.77
CA TYR A 32 -4.88 -4.03 2.99
C TYR A 32 -5.03 -5.52 3.28
N ALA A 33 -5.08 -6.39 2.28
CA ALA A 33 -5.10 -7.84 2.49
C ALA A 33 -3.77 -8.35 3.05
N GLY A 34 -2.63 -7.86 2.52
CA GLY A 34 -1.29 -8.15 3.01
C GLY A 34 -1.10 -7.69 4.45
N ALA A 35 -1.45 -6.42 4.72
CA ALA A 35 -1.46 -5.86 6.07
C ALA A 35 -2.33 -6.68 7.03
N LEU A 36 -3.54 -7.09 6.62
CA LEU A 36 -4.42 -7.90 7.47
C LEU A 36 -3.78 -9.24 7.85
N VAL A 37 -3.24 -9.96 6.87
CA VAL A 37 -2.60 -11.27 7.10
C VAL A 37 -1.36 -11.11 7.99
N LEU A 38 -0.50 -10.14 7.69
CA LEU A 38 0.73 -9.92 8.45
C LEU A 38 0.45 -9.42 9.88
N MET A 39 -0.52 -8.52 10.07
CA MET A 39 -0.90 -8.04 11.40
C MET A 39 -1.58 -9.14 12.22
N LEU A 40 -2.45 -9.95 11.62
CA LEU A 40 -3.06 -11.09 12.29
C LEU A 40 -2.00 -12.12 12.72
N PHE A 41 -1.10 -12.48 11.80
CA PHE A 41 0.01 -13.39 12.10
C PHE A 41 0.87 -12.85 13.25
N THR A 42 1.29 -11.59 13.15
CA THR A 42 2.08 -10.90 14.18
C THR A 42 1.37 -10.93 15.53
N ALA A 43 0.08 -10.60 15.57
CA ALA A 43 -0.71 -10.58 16.80
C ALA A 43 -0.79 -11.98 17.44
N LEU A 44 -1.06 -13.02 16.64
CA LEU A 44 -1.13 -14.41 17.10
C LEU A 44 0.22 -14.90 17.64
N VAL A 45 1.32 -14.60 16.95
CA VAL A 45 2.68 -14.98 17.36
C VAL A 45 3.11 -14.24 18.62
N ALA A 46 2.77 -12.95 18.73
CA ALA A 46 3.07 -12.14 19.91
C ALA A 46 2.14 -12.42 21.10
N GLY A 47 1.09 -13.24 20.93
CA GLY A 47 0.07 -13.50 21.96
C GLY A 47 -0.76 -12.26 22.32
N THR A 48 -0.88 -11.30 21.40
CA THR A 48 -1.64 -10.06 21.59
C THR A 48 -3.01 -10.14 20.94
N ARG A 49 -3.94 -9.27 21.37
CA ARG A 49 -5.27 -9.20 20.77
C ARG A 49 -5.19 -8.51 19.42
N PHE A 50 -5.65 -9.19 18.37
CA PHE A 50 -5.85 -8.56 17.06
C PHE A 50 -6.98 -7.53 17.12
N SER A 51 -6.74 -6.35 16.53
CA SER A 51 -7.70 -5.24 16.41
C SER A 51 -7.54 -4.59 15.03
N MET A 52 -8.63 -4.03 14.49
CA MET A 52 -8.60 -3.24 13.25
C MET A 52 -7.78 -1.96 13.39
N GLU A 53 -7.48 -1.53 14.61
CA GLU A 53 -6.54 -0.44 14.90
C GLU A 53 -5.11 -0.75 14.45
N LEU A 54 -4.69 -2.02 14.37
CA LEU A 54 -3.38 -2.39 13.81
C LEU A 54 -3.28 -2.14 12.31
N VAL A 55 -4.43 -2.16 11.61
CA VAL A 55 -4.51 -2.04 10.15
C VAL A 55 -4.87 -0.61 9.72
N PHE A 56 -5.76 0.06 10.43
CA PHE A 56 -6.23 1.41 10.07
C PHE A 56 -5.79 2.50 11.04
N GLY A 57 -5.37 2.15 12.25
CA GLY A 57 -4.90 3.10 13.24
C GLY A 57 -3.40 3.37 13.11
N TRP A 58 -2.99 4.61 13.35
CA TRP A 58 -1.57 4.98 13.43
C TRP A 58 -1.00 4.89 14.85
N GLU A 59 -1.85 4.68 15.87
CA GLU A 59 -1.46 4.65 17.29
C GLU A 59 -0.65 3.41 17.67
N ALA A 60 -0.78 2.31 16.91
CA ALA A 60 0.02 1.11 17.11
C ALA A 60 1.48 1.30 16.66
N VAL A 61 1.76 2.25 15.77
CA VAL A 61 3.11 2.55 15.28
C VAL A 61 3.75 3.61 16.18
N ARG A 62 4.55 3.15 17.15
CA ARG A 62 5.23 4.00 18.14
C ARG A 62 6.69 3.60 18.32
N GLY A 63 7.56 4.58 18.55
CA GLY A 63 8.99 4.36 18.77
C GLY A 63 9.37 3.99 20.22
N ASP A 64 8.42 4.08 21.15
CA ASP A 64 8.66 3.92 22.59
C ASP A 64 8.44 2.49 23.12
N THR A 65 7.88 1.59 22.30
CA THR A 65 7.58 0.21 22.69
C THR A 65 8.07 -0.78 21.65
N THR A 66 8.48 -1.98 22.10
CA THR A 66 8.85 -3.09 21.20
C THR A 66 7.72 -3.47 20.25
N GLN A 67 6.47 -3.44 20.74
CA GLN A 67 5.29 -3.71 19.93
C GLN A 67 5.08 -2.65 18.84
N GLY A 68 5.36 -1.38 19.14
CA GLY A 68 5.32 -0.31 18.17
C GLY A 68 6.38 -0.45 17.08
N TRP A 69 7.61 -0.83 17.46
CA TRP A 69 8.67 -1.17 16.52
C TRP A 69 8.34 -2.37 15.64
N LEU A 70 7.76 -3.42 16.23
CA LEU A 70 7.31 -4.60 15.48
C LEU A 70 6.23 -4.23 14.47
N SER A 71 5.26 -3.41 14.86
CA SER A 71 4.21 -2.91 13.98
C SER A 71 4.78 -2.06 12.84
N ALA A 72 5.73 -1.16 13.14
CA ALA A 72 6.44 -0.38 12.13
C ALA A 72 7.20 -1.27 11.14
N PHE A 73 7.89 -2.29 11.64
CA PHE A 73 8.63 -3.25 10.82
C PHE A 73 7.72 -4.04 9.89
N VAL A 74 6.56 -4.49 10.38
CA VAL A 74 5.55 -5.19 9.56
C VAL A 74 5.05 -4.29 8.43
N TRP A 75 4.77 -3.01 8.71
CA TRP A 75 4.38 -2.06 7.66
C TRP A 75 5.47 -1.82 6.62
N VAL A 76 6.75 -1.78 7.03
CA VAL A 76 7.88 -1.68 6.09
C VAL A 76 8.00 -2.93 5.22
N LEU A 77 7.80 -4.12 5.80
CA LEU A 77 7.78 -5.37 5.03
C LEU A 77 6.64 -5.39 4.02
N ASP A 78 5.43 -5.02 4.42
CA ASP A 78 4.26 -5.02 3.55
C ASP A 78 4.40 -3.96 2.43
N GLY A 79 4.54 -2.68 2.81
CA GLY A 79 4.59 -1.56 1.87
C GLY A 79 5.88 -1.51 1.04
N GLY A 80 7.00 -1.96 1.60
CA GLY A 80 8.31 -1.91 0.97
C GLY A 80 8.66 -3.15 0.15
N LEU A 81 8.43 -4.35 0.69
CA LEU A 81 8.81 -5.60 0.03
C LEU A 81 7.63 -6.21 -0.74
N CYS A 82 6.53 -6.52 -0.04
CA CYS A 82 5.38 -7.20 -0.65
C CYS A 82 4.76 -6.35 -1.76
N MET A 83 4.54 -5.06 -1.50
CA MET A 83 3.92 -4.17 -2.48
C MET A 83 4.85 -3.78 -3.62
N ALA A 84 6.17 -3.66 -3.41
CA ALA A 84 7.10 -3.43 -4.51
C ALA A 84 7.07 -4.59 -5.52
N VAL A 85 7.02 -5.84 -5.03
CA VAL A 85 6.86 -7.02 -5.88
C VAL A 85 5.50 -7.02 -6.58
N ALA A 86 4.41 -6.74 -5.85
CA ALA A 86 3.06 -6.70 -6.42
C ALA A 86 2.94 -5.66 -7.56
N ILE A 87 3.53 -4.47 -7.38
CA ILE A 87 3.54 -3.42 -8.40
C ILE A 87 4.33 -3.87 -9.64
N ILE A 88 5.50 -4.48 -9.47
CA ILE A 88 6.30 -4.98 -10.60
C ILE A 88 5.53 -6.06 -11.37
N VAL A 89 4.89 -6.99 -10.67
CA VAL A 89 4.12 -8.10 -11.28
C VAL A 89 2.87 -7.59 -12.00
N LEU A 90 2.12 -6.66 -11.41
CA LEU A 90 0.84 -6.20 -11.98
C LEU A 90 1.00 -5.13 -13.06
N ILE A 91 1.98 -4.24 -12.93
CA ILE A 91 2.15 -3.09 -13.83
C ILE A 91 3.25 -3.34 -14.86
N GLY A 92 4.23 -4.21 -14.56
CA GLY A 92 5.30 -4.58 -15.49
C GLY A 92 6.28 -3.45 -15.83
N ARG A 93 6.23 -2.32 -15.12
CA ARG A 93 7.08 -1.14 -15.37
C ARG A 93 7.70 -0.65 -14.06
N SER A 94 8.98 -0.96 -13.86
CA SER A 94 9.72 -0.55 -12.66
C SER A 94 9.80 0.97 -12.47
N LYS A 95 9.75 1.75 -13.56
CA LYS A 95 9.78 3.22 -13.48
C LYS A 95 8.53 3.82 -12.85
N LEU A 96 7.41 3.10 -12.85
CA LEU A 96 6.15 3.54 -12.23
C LEU A 96 6.02 3.10 -10.78
N VAL A 97 6.96 2.27 -10.28
CA VAL A 97 6.95 1.79 -8.90
C VAL A 97 6.88 2.93 -7.88
N PRO A 98 7.73 3.98 -7.95
CA PRO A 98 7.64 5.08 -6.98
C PRO A 98 6.29 5.82 -7.05
N ASP A 99 5.72 6.02 -8.24
CA ASP A 99 4.46 6.74 -8.40
C ASP A 99 3.28 5.97 -7.78
N PHE A 100 3.20 4.67 -8.03
CA PHE A 100 2.15 3.81 -7.45
C PHE A 100 2.35 3.60 -5.95
N ALA A 101 3.59 3.45 -5.49
CA ALA A 101 3.90 3.37 -4.07
C ALA A 101 3.47 4.65 -3.36
N LEU A 102 3.78 5.84 -3.91
CA LEU A 102 3.38 7.11 -3.33
C LEU A 102 1.85 7.26 -3.26
N THR A 103 1.16 6.85 -4.31
CA THR A 103 -0.32 6.88 -4.36
C THR A 103 -0.92 5.96 -3.31
N MET A 104 -0.41 4.73 -3.17
CA MET A 104 -0.87 3.76 -2.18
C MET A 104 -0.68 4.25 -0.74
N HIS A 105 0.53 4.72 -0.40
CA HIS A 105 0.82 5.24 0.94
C HIS A 105 0.06 6.53 1.22
N GLY A 106 -0.10 7.41 0.23
CA GLY A 106 -0.91 8.63 0.35
C GLY A 106 -2.38 8.34 0.66
N LEU A 107 -2.98 7.37 -0.06
CA LEU A 107 -4.34 6.91 0.24
C LEU A 107 -4.44 6.25 1.62
N HIS A 108 -3.43 5.48 2.03
CA HIS A 108 -3.40 4.89 3.36
C HIS A 108 -3.33 5.95 4.47
N LEU A 109 -2.54 7.00 4.30
CA LEU A 109 -2.48 8.14 5.23
C LEU A 109 -3.84 8.84 5.35
N VAL A 110 -4.58 8.99 4.25
CA VAL A 110 -5.95 9.53 4.29
C VAL A 110 -6.87 8.60 5.07
N VAL A 111 -6.86 7.31 4.78
CA VAL A 111 -7.69 6.33 5.47
C VAL A 111 -7.40 6.28 6.96
N SER A 112 -6.12 6.25 7.35
CA SER A 112 -5.74 6.20 8.77
C SER A 112 -6.07 7.50 9.50
N SER A 113 -5.91 8.65 8.85
CA SER A 113 -6.31 9.95 9.42
C SER A 113 -7.82 10.04 9.63
N LEU A 114 -8.62 9.52 8.69
CA LEU A 114 -10.08 9.45 8.81
C LEU A 114 -10.51 8.47 9.89
N TYR A 115 -9.85 7.31 9.98
CA TYR A 115 -10.15 6.29 10.98
C TYR A 115 -9.88 6.77 12.42
N THR A 116 -8.73 7.40 12.66
CA THR A 116 -8.39 7.93 13.99
C THR A 116 -8.98 9.33 14.25
N GLY A 117 -9.58 9.96 13.24
CA GLY A 117 -10.14 11.33 13.33
C GLY A 117 -9.08 12.42 13.57
N ARG A 118 -7.79 12.09 13.44
CA ARG A 118 -6.64 12.99 13.69
C ARG A 118 -5.53 12.63 12.73
N VAL A 119 -4.79 13.65 12.28
CA VAL A 119 -3.56 13.47 11.51
C VAL A 119 -2.51 12.79 12.41
N PRO A 120 -1.68 11.87 11.89
CA PRO A 120 -0.62 11.24 12.67
C PRO A 120 0.29 12.28 13.35
N ARG A 121 0.40 12.21 14.68
CA ARG A 121 1.19 13.13 15.52
C ARG A 121 2.41 12.49 16.19
N ASN A 122 2.58 11.17 16.03
CA ASN A 122 3.75 10.46 16.57
C ASN A 122 4.93 10.77 15.65
N MET A 123 5.55 11.93 15.83
CA MET A 123 6.87 12.22 15.30
C MET A 123 7.91 11.59 16.23
N MET A 124 8.00 10.25 16.15
CA MET A 124 8.88 9.36 16.92
C MET A 124 8.65 9.30 18.43
#